data_AF-A0A0B4X7M5-F1
#
_entry.id   AF-A0A0B4X7M5-F1
#
_cell.length_a   1.000
_cell.length_b   1.000
_cell.length_c   1.000
_cell.angle_alpha   90.00
_cell.angle_beta   90.00
_cell.angle_gamma   90.00
#
_symmetry.space_group_name_H-M   'P 1'
#
loop_
_entity.id
_entity.type
_entity.pdbx_description
1 polymer ?
#
loop_
_entity_poly.entity_id
_entity_poly.type
_entity_poly.pdbx_seq_one_letter_code
_entity_poly.pdbx_strand_id
1 'polypeptide(L)'
;MSTCLTTRLCASGNAMTELEYQPKYRWRMTWPAEHDQDYSGWDGNIQFGRIFYECVGMMTGRWCWAGGYDPRIKMIVRPRWGWSETAGRATQKVEEHYEACLRLNGLSS
;
A
#
# COMPACT_ATOMS: atom_id res chain seq x y z
N MET A 1 -24.58 -26.41 -24.55
CA MET A 1 -23.30 -26.34 -25.29
C MET A 1 -22.87 -24.87 -25.23
N SER A 2 -22.07 -24.43 -24.25
CA SER A 2 -20.59 -24.51 -24.20
C SER A 2 -19.96 -24.11 -25.54
N THR A 3 -19.03 -23.17 -25.68
CA THR A 3 -18.24 -22.33 -24.77
C THR A 3 -17.60 -21.25 -25.67
N CYS A 4 -17.50 -19.98 -25.25
CA CYS A 4 -16.57 -19.03 -25.88
C CYS A 4 -15.26 -19.01 -25.09
N LEU A 5 -14.20 -19.55 -25.69
CA LEU A 5 -12.82 -19.49 -25.23
C LEU A 5 -12.05 -18.65 -26.24
N THR A 6 -11.49 -17.52 -25.82
CA THR A 6 -10.25 -16.98 -26.39
C THR A 6 -9.49 -16.21 -25.31
N THR A 7 -8.73 -17.00 -24.54
CA THR A 7 -7.34 -16.78 -24.13
C THR A 7 -6.75 -15.38 -24.32
N ARG A 8 -6.48 -14.67 -23.22
CA ARG A 8 -5.25 -13.88 -23.07
C ARG A 8 -4.37 -14.57 -22.03
N LEU A 9 -3.34 -15.23 -22.55
CA LEU A 9 -2.27 -15.85 -21.79
C LEU A 9 -1.22 -14.77 -21.50
N CYS A 10 -1.17 -14.30 -20.26
CA CYS A 10 0.05 -13.77 -19.67
C CYS A 10 0.26 -14.54 -18.36
N ALA A 11 0.85 -15.72 -18.47
CA ALA A 11 1.34 -16.47 -17.32
C ALA A 11 2.83 -16.69 -17.53
N SER A 12 3.66 -16.14 -16.65
CA SER A 12 4.65 -16.90 -15.87
C SER A 12 5.63 -15.94 -15.20
N GLY A 13 5.72 -16.02 -13.87
CA GLY A 13 6.65 -15.23 -13.08
C GLY A 13 6.50 -15.45 -11.57
N ASN A 14 6.55 -16.72 -11.16
CA ASN A 14 6.82 -17.23 -9.80
C ASN A 14 5.85 -16.91 -8.64
N ALA A 15 5.21 -17.99 -8.17
CA ALA A 15 4.94 -18.33 -6.77
C ALA A 15 4.15 -17.32 -5.91
N MET A 16 2.82 -17.39 -6.05
CA MET A 16 1.92 -17.26 -4.89
C MET A 16 2.32 -18.31 -3.84
N THR A 17 3.05 -17.94 -2.79
CA THR A 17 2.97 -18.48 -1.41
C THR A 17 4.09 -17.89 -0.55
N GLU A 18 3.83 -16.82 0.22
CA GLU A 18 4.21 -16.73 1.65
C GLU A 18 3.66 -15.45 2.31
N LEU A 19 2.48 -15.59 2.92
CA LEU A 19 1.72 -14.62 3.72
C LEU A 19 1.32 -13.33 3.01
N GLU A 20 0.20 -13.36 2.27
CA GLU A 20 -0.51 -12.12 1.93
C GLU A 20 -0.94 -11.42 3.23
N TYR A 21 -0.26 -10.32 3.53
CA TYR A 21 -0.64 -9.46 4.64
C TYR A 21 -2.09 -9.01 4.47
N GLN A 22 -2.94 -9.30 5.46
CA GLN A 22 -4.31 -8.82 5.51
C GLN A 22 -4.32 -7.41 6.12
N PRO A 23 -4.70 -6.37 5.35
CA PRO A 23 -4.74 -5.00 5.85
C PRO A 23 -5.72 -4.86 7.02
N LYS A 24 -5.33 -4.15 8.08
CA LYS A 24 -6.23 -3.83 9.21
C LYS A 24 -7.17 -2.68 8.88
N TYR A 25 -6.71 -1.78 8.01
CA TYR A 25 -7.44 -0.57 7.63
C TYR A 25 -8.03 -0.66 6.23
N ARG A 26 -8.87 0.31 5.87
CA ARG A 26 -9.48 0.35 4.53
C ARG A 26 -8.51 0.96 3.52
N TRP A 27 -8.32 0.28 2.40
CA TRP A 27 -7.50 0.77 1.28
C TRP A 27 -8.38 1.06 0.07
N ARG A 28 -8.08 2.16 -0.63
CA ARG A 28 -8.82 2.58 -1.83
C ARG A 28 -7.84 3.03 -2.90
N MET A 29 -8.15 2.77 -4.16
CA MET A 29 -7.36 3.26 -5.29
C MET A 29 -7.36 4.78 -5.31
N THR A 30 -6.18 5.40 -5.38
CA THR A 30 -6.04 6.86 -5.34
C THR A 30 -6.41 7.47 -6.70
N TRP A 31 -5.93 6.87 -7.79
CA TRP A 31 -6.14 7.37 -9.16
C TRP A 31 -6.71 6.26 -10.06
N PRO A 32 -8.02 5.99 -9.99
CA PRO A 32 -8.63 4.91 -10.77
C PRO A 32 -8.58 5.14 -12.29
N ALA A 33 -8.35 6.38 -12.74
CA ALA A 33 -8.32 6.74 -14.15
C ALA A 33 -6.94 6.60 -14.82
N GLU A 34 -5.85 6.52 -14.05
CA GLU A 34 -4.48 6.66 -14.59
C GLU A 34 -3.72 5.33 -14.69
N HIS A 35 -4.39 4.18 -14.55
CA HIS A 35 -3.83 2.82 -14.64
C HIS A 35 -2.66 2.49 -13.69
N ASP A 36 -2.20 3.45 -12.89
CA ASP A 36 -1.14 3.24 -11.92
C ASP A 36 -1.66 2.50 -10.68
N GLN A 37 -0.89 1.50 -10.25
CA GLN A 37 -1.16 0.74 -9.03
C GLN A 37 -0.86 1.62 -7.82
N ASP A 38 -1.83 2.42 -7.41
CA ASP A 38 -1.73 3.43 -6.36
C ASP A 38 -2.93 3.37 -5.42
N TYR A 39 -2.65 3.20 -4.13
CA TYR A 39 -3.65 3.02 -3.09
C TYR A 39 -3.38 3.90 -1.88
N SER A 40 -4.44 4.50 -1.36
CA SER A 40 -4.43 5.26 -0.12
C SER A 40 -5.08 4.46 1.01
N GLY A 41 -4.46 4.49 2.19
CA GLY A 41 -4.95 3.90 3.43
C GLY A 41 -5.79 4.88 4.23
N TRP A 42 -6.92 4.41 4.75
CA TRP A 42 -7.93 5.20 5.45
C TRP A 42 -8.33 4.58 6.80
N ASP A 43 -8.32 5.41 7.84
CA ASP A 43 -8.90 5.15 9.15
C ASP A 43 -10.16 6.02 9.32
N GLY A 44 -11.34 5.42 9.14
CA GLY A 44 -12.59 6.16 8.99
C GLY A 44 -12.54 7.13 7.80
N ASN A 45 -12.53 8.43 8.09
CA ASN A 45 -12.44 9.52 7.11
C ASN A 45 -11.03 10.11 6.99
N ILE A 46 -10.04 9.52 7.65
CA ILE A 46 -8.69 10.07 7.76
C ILE A 46 -7.75 9.25 6.89
N GLN A 47 -7.17 9.89 5.87
CA GLN A 47 -6.10 9.30 5.09
C GLN A 47 -4.82 9.29 5.93
N PHE A 48 -4.24 8.11 6.17
CA PHE A 48 -3.02 7.99 6.98
C PHE A 48 -1.76 7.70 6.18
N GLY A 49 -1.92 7.12 4.98
CA GLY A 49 -0.79 6.78 4.11
C GLY A 49 -1.17 6.37 2.71
N ARG A 50 -0.15 6.06 1.90
CA ARG A 50 -0.25 5.70 0.49
C ARG A 50 0.81 4.68 0.12
N ILE A 51 0.46 3.76 -0.76
CA ILE A 51 1.39 2.87 -1.45
C ILE A 51 1.21 3.06 -2.95
N PHE A 52 2.30 2.99 -3.70
CA PHE A 52 2.23 3.02 -5.14
C PHE A 52 3.35 2.20 -5.75
N TYR A 53 3.07 1.57 -6.89
CA TYR A 53 4.06 0.82 -7.64
C TYR A 53 4.87 1.78 -8.52
N GLU A 54 6.20 1.70 -8.43
CA GLU A 54 7.04 2.48 -9.33
C GLU A 54 7.17 1.77 -10.67
N CYS A 55 6.47 2.30 -11.67
CA CYS A 55 6.52 1.84 -13.06
C CYS A 55 7.68 2.49 -13.85
N VAL A 56 8.16 3.65 -13.39
CA VAL A 56 9.11 4.49 -14.12
C VAL A 56 10.13 5.08 -13.13
N GLY A 57 11.31 4.45 -13.01
CA GLY A 57 12.37 4.91 -12.11
C GLY A 57 13.55 3.95 -11.97
N MET A 58 14.57 4.32 -11.17
CA MET A 58 15.69 3.43 -10.86
C MET A 58 15.27 2.22 -10.01
N MET A 59 14.17 2.34 -9.26
CA MET A 59 13.62 1.27 -8.43
C MET A 59 12.35 0.67 -9.07
N THR A 60 12.25 0.74 -10.41
CA THR A 60 11.17 0.13 -11.19
C THR A 60 10.97 -1.31 -10.73
N GLY A 61 9.71 -1.68 -10.53
CA GLY A 61 9.36 -3.02 -10.07
C GLY A 61 9.13 -3.14 -8.57
N ARG A 62 9.28 -2.04 -7.81
CA ARG A 62 9.10 -2.02 -6.35
C ARG A 62 7.90 -1.17 -5.95
N TRP A 63 7.40 -1.47 -4.75
CA TRP A 63 6.34 -0.71 -4.11
C TRP A 63 6.93 0.37 -3.20
N CYS A 64 6.55 1.61 -3.43
CA CYS A 64 6.73 2.69 -2.48
C CYS A 64 5.67 2.60 -1.40
N TRP A 65 6.05 2.96 -0.18
CA TRP A 65 5.11 3.23 0.90
C TRP A 65 5.43 4.59 1.52
N ALA A 66 4.41 5.34 1.90
CA ALA A 66 4.52 6.64 2.55
C ALA A 66 3.45 6.81 3.62
N GLY A 67 3.87 7.24 4.82
CA GLY A 67 2.99 7.50 5.95
C GLY A 67 2.95 8.97 6.39
N GLY A 68 2.30 9.21 7.52
CA GLY A 68 2.20 10.53 8.15
C GLY A 68 1.27 11.51 7.42
N TYR A 69 0.19 11.02 6.80
CA TYR A 69 -0.83 11.85 6.15
C TYR A 69 -1.95 12.29 7.11
N ASP A 70 -2.07 11.66 8.28
CA ASP A 70 -3.07 12.04 9.28
C ASP A 70 -2.75 13.44 9.86
N PRO A 71 -3.65 14.44 9.73
CA PRO A 71 -3.42 15.81 10.18
C PRO A 71 -3.34 15.97 11.71
N ARG A 72 -3.80 14.96 12.47
CA ARG A 72 -3.74 14.93 13.94
C ARG A 72 -2.32 14.63 14.43
N ILE A 73 -1.51 13.94 13.64
CA ILE A 73 -0.15 13.55 13.98
C ILE A 73 0.78 14.77 13.86
N LYS A 74 1.41 15.18 14.98
CA LYS A 74 2.38 16.29 15.03
C LYS A 74 3.83 15.79 15.03
N MET A 75 4.07 14.65 15.67
CA MET A 75 5.38 13.99 15.68
C MET A 75 5.34 12.76 14.76
N ILE A 76 6.25 12.70 13.77
CA ILE A 76 6.28 11.63 12.76
C ILE A 76 7.51 10.75 13.00
N VAL A 77 7.29 9.44 13.13
CA VAL A 77 8.38 8.44 13.19
C VAL A 77 9.12 8.41 11.86
N ARG A 78 10.46 8.37 11.91
CA ARG A 78 11.32 8.24 10.72
C ARG A 78 11.71 6.76 10.55
N PRO A 79 11.83 6.25 9.30
CA PRO A 79 11.58 6.94 8.03
C PRO A 79 10.09 7.12 7.75
N ARG A 80 9.73 8.22 7.06
CA ARG A 80 8.34 8.52 6.67
C ARG A 80 7.89 7.71 5.45
N TRP A 81 8.83 7.25 4.64
CA TRP A 81 8.59 6.55 3.39
C TRP A 81 9.73 5.56 3.11
N GLY A 82 9.50 4.64 2.19
CA GLY A 82 10.52 3.73 1.72
C GLY A 82 10.01 2.78 0.64
N TRP A 83 10.80 1.72 0.43
CA TRP A 83 10.54 0.71 -0.60
C TRP A 83 10.22 -0.64 0.02
N SER A 84 9.43 -1.42 -0.72
CA SER A 84 9.05 -2.79 -0.42
C SER A 84 8.96 -3.59 -1.72
N GLU A 85 9.18 -4.89 -1.61
CA GLU A 85 9.14 -5.80 -2.76
C GLU A 85 7.71 -6.13 -3.20
N THR A 86 6.77 -6.10 -2.26
CA THR A 86 5.36 -6.44 -2.51
C THR A 86 4.41 -5.38 -1.97
N ALA A 87 3.21 -5.30 -2.55
CA ALA A 87 2.13 -4.44 -2.08
C ALA A 87 1.78 -4.72 -0.62
N GLY A 88 1.64 -5.99 -0.23
CA GLY A 88 1.31 -6.37 1.15
C GLY A 88 2.36 -5.91 2.16
N ARG A 89 3.65 -6.00 1.84
CA ARG A 89 4.72 -5.47 2.70
C ARG A 89 4.74 -3.94 2.73
N ALA A 90 4.38 -3.28 1.63
CA ALA A 90 4.21 -1.83 1.60
C ALA A 90 3.06 -1.41 2.54
N THR A 91 1.88 -2.04 2.40
CA THR A 91 0.71 -1.86 3.26
C THR A 91 1.07 -2.05 4.73
N GLN A 92 1.68 -3.18 5.07
CA GLN A 92 2.10 -3.49 6.44
C GLN A 92 2.98 -2.37 7.03
N LYS A 93 3.99 -1.91 6.28
CA LYS A 93 4.87 -0.83 6.74
C LYS A 93 4.15 0.49 6.96
N VAL A 94 3.18 0.84 6.11
CA VAL A 94 2.37 2.06 6.32
C VAL A 94 1.53 1.93 7.60
N GLU A 95 0.88 0.78 7.81
CA GLU A 95 0.06 0.55 9.00
C GLU A 95 0.88 0.56 10.29
N GLU A 96 2.04 -0.12 10.30
CA GLU A 96 3.00 -0.10 11.42
C GLU A 96 3.51 1.33 11.70
N HIS A 97 3.82 2.09 10.64
CA HIS A 97 4.23 3.50 10.75
C HIS A 97 3.13 4.37 11.33
N TYR A 98 1.90 4.21 10.86
CA TYR A 98 0.73 4.94 11.34
C TYR A 98 0.48 4.67 12.83
N GLU A 99 0.43 3.41 13.23
CA GLU A 99 0.25 3.03 14.64
C GLU A 99 1.38 3.55 15.53
N ALA A 100 2.63 3.50 15.06
CA ALA A 100 3.76 4.06 15.80
C ALA A 100 3.64 5.57 15.99
N CYS A 101 3.17 6.29 14.96
CA CYS A 101 2.90 7.71 15.06
C CYS A 101 1.70 8.00 15.99
N LEU A 102 0.63 7.20 15.95
CA LEU A 102 -0.49 7.34 16.89
C LEU A 102 -0.02 7.20 18.35
N ARG A 103 0.78 6.16 18.64
CA ARG A 103 1.38 5.95 19.98
C ARG A 103 2.24 7.14 20.41
N LEU A 104 3.11 7.64 19.52
CA LEU A 104 3.99 8.76 19.81
C LEU A 104 3.22 10.06 20.14
N ASN A 105 2.04 10.25 19.53
CA ASN A 105 1.23 11.45 19.73
C ASN A 105 0.14 11.28 20.81
N GLY A 106 0.11 10.15 21.52
CA GLY A 106 -0.94 9.86 22.51
C GLY A 106 -2.35 9.74 21.90
N LEU A 107 -2.43 9.36 20.63
CA LEU A 107 -3.68 9.19 19.88
C LEU A 107 -4.12 7.71 19.79
N SER A 108 -3.27 6.78 20.23
CA SER A 108 -3.66 5.38 20.39
C SER A 108 -4.59 5.24 21.59
N SER A 109 -5.85 4.89 21.35
CA SER A 109 -6.83 4.56 22.39
C SER A 109 -6.50 3.26 23.11
#